data_AF-A0A959QSB8-F1
#
_entry.id   AF-A0A959QSB8-F1
#
_cell.length_a   1.000
_cell.length_b   1.000
_cell.length_c   1.000
_cell.angle_alpha   90.00
_cell.angle_beta   90.00
_cell.angle_gamma   90.00
#
_symmetry.space_group_name_H-M   'P 1'
#
loop_
_entity.id
_entity.type
_entity.pdbx_description
1 polymer ?
#
loop_
_entity_poly.entity_id
_entity_poly.type
_entity_poly.pdbx_seq_one_letter_code
_entity_poly.pdbx_strand_id
1 'polypeptide(L)'
;MNSRNLQSAQAPCCPDVRTESVRPVHFLPSGLPARILGLFLVLLTAGTLNAQCELACKPPYTPIVLNMDGEATISPDKVLNNYPDPNCPGVVNLTITDANGDPVDPEVDCSLAGDTLMITATHELSGNSCWTSVVIIDEMAPMLICPDKYVFCTDSLFADSVGYPVWMENCTDITKSDLNFTDLYTNLPCTTQVNNIYVTGKVARRWTVSDDAGNVGTCQQTIWLKRATIADVVFPGDHDG
;
A
#
# COMPACT_ATOMS: atom_id res chain seq x y z
N MET A 1 -26.11 -2.89 -23.11
CA MET A 1 -27.08 -4.01 -23.30
C MET A 1 -26.98 -4.94 -22.10
N ASN A 2 -28.09 -5.56 -21.68
CA ASN A 2 -28.15 -6.38 -20.46
C ASN A 2 -27.48 -7.74 -20.63
N SER A 3 -26.78 -8.20 -19.59
CA SER A 3 -26.96 -9.56 -19.09
C SER A 3 -26.69 -9.61 -17.59
N ARG A 4 -27.72 -9.93 -16.80
CA ARG A 4 -27.58 -10.37 -15.41
C ARG A 4 -27.52 -11.89 -15.41
N ASN A 5 -26.76 -12.48 -14.52
CA ASN A 5 -27.27 -13.65 -13.80
C ASN A 5 -26.73 -13.69 -12.37
N LEU A 6 -27.63 -13.89 -11.41
CA LEU A 6 -27.28 -14.24 -10.05
C LEU A 6 -27.00 -15.74 -9.97
N GLN A 7 -26.15 -16.16 -9.03
CA GLN A 7 -26.55 -17.23 -8.12
C GLN A 7 -25.73 -17.24 -6.84
N SER A 8 -26.43 -17.42 -5.71
CA SER A 8 -25.88 -17.61 -4.38
C SER A 8 -25.48 -19.06 -4.15
N ALA A 9 -24.39 -19.30 -3.41
CA ALA A 9 -24.12 -20.58 -2.79
C ALA A 9 -23.68 -20.38 -1.33
N GLN A 10 -24.42 -20.98 -0.39
CA GLN A 10 -24.01 -21.06 1.02
C GLN A 10 -22.86 -22.05 1.18
N ALA A 11 -21.86 -21.70 1.99
CA ALA A 11 -20.78 -22.61 2.35
C ALA A 11 -21.23 -23.57 3.47
N PRO A 12 -21.10 -24.90 3.30
CA PRO A 12 -21.28 -25.88 4.37
C PRO A 12 -20.01 -26.09 5.20
N CYS A 13 -20.19 -26.66 6.38
CA CYS A 13 -19.16 -26.86 7.40
C CYS A 13 -18.08 -27.91 7.03
N CYS A 14 -16.84 -27.62 7.43
CA CYS A 14 -15.77 -28.52 7.89
C CYS A 14 -15.59 -29.92 7.22
N PRO A 15 -14.47 -30.14 6.48
CA PRO A 15 -13.95 -31.48 6.18
C PRO A 15 -12.75 -31.87 7.07
N ASP A 16 -12.69 -33.15 7.46
CA ASP A 16 -11.58 -33.82 8.16
C ASP A 16 -10.88 -34.80 7.20
N VAL A 17 -9.53 -34.80 7.15
CA VAL A 17 -8.72 -35.83 6.47
C VAL A 17 -7.38 -36.04 7.20
N ARG A 18 -7.10 -37.30 7.55
CA ARG A 18 -5.78 -37.79 8.02
C ARG A 18 -4.84 -38.06 6.85
N THR A 19 -3.52 -37.97 7.08
CA THR A 19 -2.52 -38.86 6.45
C THR A 19 -1.25 -39.02 7.31
N GLU A 20 -0.37 -39.94 6.90
CA GLU A 20 0.52 -40.72 7.78
C GLU A 20 1.95 -40.18 7.98
N SER A 21 2.66 -40.85 8.89
CA SER A 21 4.08 -40.68 9.24
C SER A 21 5.03 -41.24 8.17
N VAL A 22 6.13 -40.52 7.90
CA VAL A 22 7.30 -41.03 7.15
C VAL A 22 8.59 -40.69 7.89
N ARG A 23 9.55 -41.62 7.90
CA ARG A 23 10.84 -41.53 8.63
C ARG A 23 11.95 -40.90 7.76
N PRO A 24 12.96 -40.24 8.35
CA PRO A 24 14.22 -39.94 7.66
C PRO A 24 15.09 -41.20 7.51
N VAL A 25 15.90 -41.24 6.44
CA VAL A 25 16.88 -42.30 6.16
C VAL A 25 18.31 -41.74 6.20
N HIS A 26 19.23 -42.50 6.80
CA HIS A 26 20.67 -42.19 6.87
C HIS A 26 21.36 -42.26 5.50
N PHE A 27 22.34 -41.37 5.26
CA PHE A 27 23.47 -41.64 4.36
C PHE A 27 24.78 -41.00 4.86
N LEU A 28 25.87 -41.77 4.74
CA LEU A 28 27.30 -41.38 4.80
C LEU A 28 27.94 -41.91 3.50
N PRO A 29 28.90 -41.22 2.86
CA PRO A 29 30.33 -41.36 3.17
C PRO A 29 31.07 -39.99 3.10
N SER A 30 32.41 -39.80 3.14
CA SER A 30 33.61 -40.65 3.25
C SER A 30 34.72 -39.84 3.97
N GLY A 31 36.02 -40.20 3.96
CA GLY A 31 37.06 -39.31 4.50
C GLY A 31 38.52 -39.52 4.06
N LEU A 32 39.41 -38.73 4.70
CA LEU A 32 40.89 -38.74 4.71
C LEU A 32 41.62 -38.31 3.40
N PRO A 33 42.90 -37.84 3.46
CA PRO A 33 43.79 -37.67 4.64
C PRO A 33 44.36 -36.26 4.85
N ALA A 34 44.99 -36.04 6.01
CA ALA A 34 45.72 -34.81 6.34
C ALA A 34 47.15 -34.76 5.75
N ARG A 35 47.66 -33.56 5.44
CA ARG A 35 49.10 -33.26 5.34
C ARG A 35 49.45 -31.86 5.88
N ILE A 36 50.69 -31.75 6.33
CA ILE A 36 51.29 -30.68 7.13
C ILE A 36 51.74 -29.50 6.24
N LEU A 37 51.62 -28.26 6.73
CA LEU A 37 52.45 -27.15 6.26
C LEU A 37 52.84 -26.19 7.41
N GLY A 38 53.99 -25.54 7.27
CA GLY A 38 54.76 -24.98 8.39
C GLY A 38 54.25 -23.68 9.00
N LEU A 39 54.57 -23.50 10.28
CA LEU A 39 54.37 -22.27 11.05
C LEU A 39 55.36 -21.18 10.57
N PHE A 40 54.91 -20.29 9.69
CA PHE A 40 55.69 -19.10 9.30
C PHE A 40 55.43 -17.96 10.29
N LEU A 41 56.41 -17.65 11.14
CA LEU A 41 56.35 -16.52 12.07
C LEU A 41 56.65 -15.23 11.30
N VAL A 42 55.60 -14.56 10.80
CA VAL A 42 55.71 -13.22 10.20
C VAL A 42 55.95 -12.20 11.31
N LEU A 43 57.05 -11.44 11.22
CA LEU A 43 57.26 -10.29 12.10
C LEU A 43 56.23 -9.20 11.75
N LEU A 44 55.24 -9.04 12.64
CA LEU A 44 54.36 -7.88 12.64
C LEU A 44 55.15 -6.64 13.02
N THR A 45 55.62 -5.89 12.01
CA THR A 45 55.95 -4.47 12.19
C THR A 45 54.69 -3.76 12.64
N ALA A 46 54.75 -3.05 13.77
CA ALA A 46 53.64 -2.27 14.30
C ALA A 46 53.39 -1.01 13.45
N GLY A 47 52.85 -1.21 12.25
CA GLY A 47 52.10 -0.18 11.56
C GLY A 47 50.82 0.10 12.34
N THR A 48 50.48 1.37 12.50
CA THR A 48 49.17 1.77 13.02
C THR A 48 48.10 1.29 12.04
N LEU A 49 47.40 0.21 12.40
CA LEU A 49 46.17 -0.18 11.72
C LEU A 49 45.14 0.93 11.97
N ASN A 50 44.91 1.77 10.97
CA ASN A 50 43.65 2.50 10.91
C ASN A 50 42.52 1.47 10.96
N ALA A 51 41.48 1.73 11.74
CA ALA A 51 40.29 0.90 11.72
C ALA A 51 39.81 0.76 10.27
N GLN A 52 39.51 -0.47 9.86
CA GLN A 52 39.09 -0.75 8.49
C GLN A 52 37.69 -0.17 8.31
N CYS A 53 37.61 1.03 7.74
CA CYS A 53 36.34 1.71 7.53
C CYS A 53 35.59 1.06 6.35
N GLU A 54 34.85 0.00 6.64
CA GLU A 54 34.07 -0.76 5.67
C GLU A 54 32.67 -0.15 5.48
N LEU A 55 32.20 -0.04 4.23
CA LEU A 55 30.83 0.38 3.92
C LEU A 55 30.02 -0.83 3.45
N ALA A 56 29.00 -1.21 4.21
CA ALA A 56 28.14 -2.34 3.90
C ALA A 56 26.78 -1.85 3.37
N CYS A 57 26.64 -1.75 2.06
CA CYS A 57 25.35 -1.43 1.43
C CYS A 57 24.30 -2.51 1.70
N LYS A 58 23.02 -2.10 1.74
CA LYS A 58 21.86 -2.99 1.80
C LYS A 58 21.70 -3.79 0.50
N PRO A 59 21.02 -4.95 0.53
CA PRO A 59 20.74 -5.73 -0.68
C PRO A 59 20.00 -4.89 -1.75
N PRO A 60 20.18 -5.24 -3.04
CA PRO A 60 19.50 -4.54 -4.13
C PRO A 60 17.99 -4.67 -4.03
N TYR A 61 17.28 -3.70 -4.62
CA TYR A 61 15.82 -3.51 -4.52
C TYR A 61 15.34 -3.30 -3.08
N THR A 62 16.11 -2.59 -2.26
CA THR A 62 15.64 -2.12 -0.95
C THR A 62 14.49 -1.12 -1.16
N PRO A 63 13.30 -1.31 -0.54
CA PRO A 63 12.17 -0.41 -0.73
C PRO A 63 12.37 0.93 -0.01
N ILE A 64 12.03 2.01 -0.71
CA ILE A 64 11.87 3.36 -0.18
C ILE A 64 10.39 3.70 -0.32
N VAL A 65 9.67 3.65 0.79
CA VAL A 65 8.21 3.85 0.81
C VAL A 65 7.89 5.33 0.93
N LEU A 66 7.03 5.84 0.05
CA LEU A 66 6.53 7.21 0.05
C LEU A 66 5.63 7.49 1.26
N ASN A 67 5.61 8.74 1.73
CA ASN A 67 4.78 9.19 2.84
C ASN A 67 3.36 9.61 2.38
N MET A 68 2.54 10.09 3.30
CA MET A 68 1.16 10.53 3.01
C MET A 68 1.05 11.79 2.13
N ASP A 69 2.15 12.51 1.93
CA ASP A 69 2.26 13.68 1.06
C ASP A 69 2.89 13.30 -0.30
N GLY A 70 3.20 12.02 -0.53
CA GLY A 70 3.77 11.51 -1.77
C GLY A 70 5.30 11.56 -1.86
N GLU A 71 6.00 11.83 -0.76
CA GLU A 71 7.43 12.12 -0.73
C GLU A 71 8.24 11.09 0.10
N ALA A 72 9.53 10.94 -0.22
CA ALA A 72 10.52 10.28 0.64
C ALA A 72 11.90 10.92 0.48
N THR A 73 12.80 10.63 1.42
CA THR A 73 14.21 11.06 1.33
C THR A 73 15.14 9.85 1.40
N ILE A 74 16.04 9.74 0.43
CA ILE A 74 17.08 8.72 0.36
C ILE A 74 18.29 9.21 1.15
N SER A 75 18.47 8.66 2.35
CA SER A 75 19.56 9.00 3.27
C SER A 75 20.46 7.79 3.57
N PRO A 76 21.70 7.98 4.09
CA PRO A 76 22.64 6.87 4.31
C PRO A 76 22.12 5.73 5.18
N ASP A 77 21.25 5.98 6.17
CA ASP A 77 20.58 4.96 6.99
C ASP A 77 19.59 4.09 6.17
N LYS A 78 19.08 4.60 5.06
CA LYS A 78 18.19 3.87 4.15
C LYS A 78 18.97 2.90 3.26
N VAL A 79 20.23 3.20 2.93
CA VAL A 79 21.02 2.44 1.94
C VAL A 79 22.20 1.65 2.52
N LEU A 80 22.65 1.95 3.74
CA LEU A 80 23.71 1.22 4.45
C LEU A 80 23.16 0.34 5.60
N ASN A 81 23.80 -0.80 5.84
CA ASN A 81 23.53 -1.68 6.99
C ASN A 81 24.23 -1.21 8.27
N ASN A 82 25.39 -0.56 8.15
CA ASN A 82 26.25 -0.19 9.28
C ASN A 82 26.25 1.31 9.62
N TYR A 83 25.29 2.09 9.11
CA TYR A 83 25.27 3.55 9.34
C TYR A 83 24.38 3.96 10.53
N PRO A 84 24.83 4.90 11.40
CA PRO A 84 26.18 5.46 11.46
C PRO A 84 27.18 4.49 12.10
N ASP A 85 28.36 4.32 11.48
CA ASP A 85 29.40 3.41 12.00
C ASP A 85 30.38 4.18 12.92
N PRO A 86 30.51 3.83 14.20
CA PRO A 86 31.51 4.44 15.09
C PRO A 86 32.97 4.28 14.63
N ASN A 87 33.24 3.30 13.75
CA ASN A 87 34.56 3.03 13.17
C ASN A 87 34.79 3.78 11.83
N CYS A 88 33.73 4.32 11.22
CA CYS A 88 33.79 5.26 10.08
C CYS A 88 33.19 6.63 10.48
N PRO A 89 33.83 7.41 11.38
CA PRO A 89 33.39 8.77 11.64
C PRO A 89 33.67 9.64 10.40
N GLY A 90 32.63 10.27 9.85
CA GLY A 90 32.72 11.17 8.70
C GLY A 90 31.39 11.33 7.98
N VAL A 91 31.42 12.00 6.82
CA VAL A 91 30.27 12.16 5.93
C VAL A 91 30.26 11.05 4.90
N VAL A 92 29.07 10.51 4.61
CA VAL A 92 28.82 9.61 3.48
C VAL A 92 27.98 10.37 2.46
N ASN A 93 28.53 10.59 1.28
CA ASN A 93 27.82 11.18 0.16
C ASN A 93 27.13 10.08 -0.65
N LEU A 94 25.92 10.37 -1.11
CA LEU A 94 25.18 9.51 -2.02
C LEU A 94 25.22 10.12 -3.42
N THR A 95 25.46 9.29 -4.42
CA THR A 95 25.17 9.62 -5.82
C THR A 95 24.07 8.67 -6.29
N ILE A 96 23.00 9.25 -6.81
CA ILE A 96 21.75 8.58 -7.16
C ILE A 96 21.54 8.78 -8.66
N THR A 97 21.26 7.70 -9.40
CA THR A 97 20.91 7.79 -10.82
C THR A 97 19.70 6.91 -11.15
N ASP A 98 18.97 7.32 -12.18
CA ASP A 98 17.90 6.52 -12.77
C ASP A 98 18.44 5.34 -13.62
N ALA A 99 17.54 4.68 -14.36
CA ALA A 99 17.89 3.60 -15.28
C ALA A 99 18.65 4.05 -16.55
N ASN A 100 18.60 5.33 -16.91
CA ASN A 100 19.34 5.92 -18.03
C ASN A 100 20.77 6.37 -17.62
N GLY A 101 21.01 6.53 -16.32
CA GLY A 101 22.24 7.06 -15.75
C GLY A 101 22.19 8.57 -15.48
N ASP A 102 21.01 9.19 -15.60
CA ASP A 102 20.79 10.59 -15.28
C ASP A 102 20.70 10.78 -13.75
N PRO A 103 21.26 11.89 -13.20
CA PRO A 103 21.28 12.13 -11.76
C PRO A 103 19.88 12.46 -11.22
N VAL A 104 19.57 11.92 -10.04
CA VAL A 104 18.30 12.13 -9.32
C VAL A 104 18.60 12.74 -7.95
N ASP A 105 17.74 13.63 -7.46
CA ASP A 105 17.87 14.23 -6.13
C ASP A 105 17.53 13.20 -5.02
N PRO A 106 18.02 13.41 -3.77
CA PRO A 106 17.74 12.52 -2.66
C PRO A 106 16.31 12.68 -2.12
N GLU A 107 15.69 13.84 -2.29
CA GLU A 107 14.23 13.99 -2.16
C GLU A 107 13.55 13.41 -3.41
N VAL A 108 12.74 12.36 -3.22
CA VAL A 108 12.00 11.67 -4.28
C VAL A 108 10.50 11.76 -4.02
N ASP A 109 9.71 11.78 -5.09
CA ASP A 109 8.25 11.90 -5.05
C ASP A 109 7.54 10.80 -5.86
N CYS A 110 6.22 10.89 -5.94
CA CYS A 110 5.36 10.00 -6.72
C CYS A 110 5.72 9.87 -8.21
N SER A 111 6.44 10.82 -8.82
CA SER A 111 6.85 10.72 -10.22
C SER A 111 7.85 9.58 -10.47
N LEU A 112 8.51 9.10 -9.41
CA LEU A 112 9.44 7.98 -9.42
C LEU A 112 8.83 6.69 -8.84
N ALA A 113 7.53 6.66 -8.51
CA ALA A 113 6.90 5.48 -7.92
C ALA A 113 6.96 4.27 -8.87
N GLY A 114 7.49 3.15 -8.37
CA GLY A 114 7.77 1.95 -9.14
C GLY A 114 9.14 1.90 -9.81
N ASP A 115 9.86 3.03 -9.92
CA ASP A 115 11.20 3.06 -10.50
C ASP A 115 12.26 2.46 -9.57
N THR A 116 13.32 1.96 -10.21
CA THR A 116 14.52 1.45 -9.53
C THR A 116 15.68 2.41 -9.73
N LEU A 117 16.17 3.00 -8.65
CA LEU A 117 17.31 3.93 -8.66
C LEU A 117 18.60 3.21 -8.23
N MET A 118 19.68 3.54 -8.91
CA MET A 118 21.03 3.07 -8.57
C MET A 118 21.69 4.04 -7.60
N ILE A 119 22.17 3.52 -6.47
CA ILE A 119 22.84 4.30 -5.42
C ILE A 119 24.30 3.87 -5.33
N THR A 120 25.22 4.83 -5.37
CA THR A 120 26.59 4.65 -4.88
C THR A 120 26.80 5.52 -3.65
N ALA A 121 27.13 4.89 -2.53
CA ALA A 121 27.47 5.55 -1.28
C ALA A 121 28.99 5.59 -1.12
N THR A 122 29.56 6.78 -0.89
CA THR A 122 31.00 7.00 -0.76
C THR A 122 31.31 7.76 0.53
N HIS A 123 32.18 7.22 1.37
CA HIS A 123 32.64 7.90 2.58
C HIS A 123 33.85 8.79 2.28
N GLU A 124 33.74 10.09 2.60
CA GLU A 124 34.70 11.10 2.16
C GLU A 124 36.13 10.88 2.64
N LEU A 125 36.30 10.45 3.91
CA LEU A 125 37.62 10.39 4.54
C LEU A 125 38.41 9.12 4.21
N SER A 126 37.74 8.01 3.90
CA SER A 126 38.41 6.76 3.50
C SER A 126 38.44 6.54 2.00
N GLY A 127 37.56 7.22 1.23
CA GLY A 127 37.35 6.95 -0.19
C GLY A 127 36.68 5.60 -0.47
N ASN A 128 36.27 4.86 0.57
CA ASN A 128 35.60 3.59 0.40
C ASN A 128 34.14 3.82 -0.03
N SER A 129 33.68 2.97 -0.93
CA SER A 129 32.35 3.07 -1.53
C SER A 129 31.69 1.70 -1.67
N CYS A 130 30.36 1.69 -1.63
CA CYS A 130 29.56 0.54 -2.02
C CYS A 130 28.39 0.99 -2.91
N TRP A 131 27.82 0.06 -3.67
CA TRP A 131 26.68 0.32 -4.54
C TRP A 131 25.51 -0.62 -4.22
N THR A 132 24.30 -0.15 -4.47
CA THR A 132 23.08 -0.94 -4.39
C THR A 132 22.00 -0.33 -5.29
N SER A 133 20.84 -0.98 -5.38
CA SER A 133 19.64 -0.39 -5.96
C SER A 133 18.54 -0.27 -4.91
N VAL A 134 17.75 0.79 -5.03
CA VAL A 134 16.51 0.98 -4.28
C VAL A 134 15.33 0.98 -5.24
N VAL A 135 14.16 0.61 -4.75
CA VAL A 135 12.90 0.75 -5.49
C VAL A 135 11.98 1.70 -4.73
N ILE A 136 11.42 2.69 -5.42
CA ILE A 136 10.45 3.61 -4.82
C ILE A 136 9.09 2.93 -4.84
N ILE A 137 8.42 2.85 -3.69
CA ILE A 137 7.14 2.13 -3.55
C ILE A 137 6.10 3.09 -2.96
N ASP A 138 4.92 3.09 -3.56
CA ASP A 138 3.71 3.61 -2.95
C ASP A 138 2.88 2.46 -2.36
N GLU A 139 2.74 2.44 -1.03
CA GLU A 139 1.91 1.47 -0.29
C GLU A 139 0.61 2.11 0.24
N MET A 140 0.32 3.38 -0.11
CA MET A 140 -0.72 4.18 0.54
C MET A 140 -2.06 4.11 -0.20
N ALA A 141 -2.91 3.17 0.21
CA ALA A 141 -4.23 3.00 -0.40
C ALA A 141 -5.14 4.25 -0.28
N PRO A 142 -5.95 4.56 -1.31
CA PRO A 142 -6.86 5.71 -1.31
C PRO A 142 -7.83 5.73 -0.11
N MET A 143 -7.84 6.83 0.65
CA MET A 143 -8.72 6.97 1.80
C MET A 143 -10.11 7.49 1.40
N LEU A 144 -11.15 6.67 1.56
CA LEU A 144 -12.54 7.04 1.25
C LEU A 144 -13.36 7.39 2.51
N ILE A 145 -13.94 8.60 2.54
CA ILE A 145 -14.85 9.08 3.59
C ILE A 145 -16.28 9.13 3.06
N CYS A 146 -17.18 8.38 3.70
CA CYS A 146 -18.46 7.98 3.11
C CYS A 146 -19.64 8.26 4.04
N PRO A 147 -20.08 9.54 4.15
CA PRO A 147 -21.16 9.92 5.04
C PRO A 147 -22.50 9.36 4.58
N ASP A 148 -23.32 8.94 5.56
CA ASP A 148 -24.70 8.52 5.36
C ASP A 148 -25.55 9.59 4.66
N LYS A 149 -26.55 9.15 3.89
CA LYS A 149 -27.42 10.00 3.08
C LYS A 149 -28.89 9.71 3.38
N TYR A 150 -29.75 10.70 3.20
CA TYR A 150 -31.20 10.59 3.38
C TYR A 150 -31.92 11.10 2.14
N VAL A 151 -32.41 10.19 1.30
CA VAL A 151 -33.12 10.48 0.04
C VAL A 151 -34.53 9.92 0.13
N PHE A 152 -35.49 10.44 -0.63
CA PHE A 152 -36.81 9.81 -0.72
C PHE A 152 -36.74 8.48 -1.48
N CYS A 153 -37.66 7.56 -1.21
CA CYS A 153 -37.70 6.27 -1.92
C CYS A 153 -37.97 6.38 -3.43
N THR A 154 -38.40 7.54 -3.91
CA THR A 154 -38.60 7.89 -5.32
C THR A 154 -37.38 8.54 -5.98
N ASP A 155 -36.38 8.94 -5.19
CA ASP A 155 -35.21 9.64 -5.71
C ASP A 155 -34.28 8.69 -6.47
N SER A 156 -33.56 9.23 -7.45
CA SER A 156 -32.49 8.51 -8.13
C SER A 156 -31.39 8.11 -7.14
N LEU A 157 -31.01 6.83 -7.18
CA LEU A 157 -29.88 6.30 -6.41
C LEU A 157 -28.53 6.41 -7.13
N PHE A 158 -28.47 6.97 -8.35
CA PHE A 158 -27.21 7.15 -9.05
C PHE A 158 -26.23 8.06 -8.28
N ALA A 159 -24.94 7.85 -8.48
CA ALA A 159 -23.87 8.58 -7.81
C ALA A 159 -24.00 10.11 -7.98
N ASP A 160 -24.32 10.58 -9.19
CA ASP A 160 -24.56 12.00 -9.47
C ASP A 160 -25.77 12.59 -8.73
N SER A 161 -26.71 11.76 -8.28
CA SER A 161 -27.91 12.19 -7.54
C SER A 161 -27.72 12.15 -6.02
N VAL A 162 -27.04 11.11 -5.51
CA VAL A 162 -26.82 10.88 -4.07
C VAL A 162 -25.55 11.59 -3.54
N GLY A 163 -24.60 11.82 -4.43
CA GLY A 163 -23.25 12.27 -4.14
C GLY A 163 -22.24 11.12 -4.08
N TYR A 164 -21.00 11.47 -4.43
CA TYR A 164 -19.81 10.63 -4.31
C TYR A 164 -19.26 10.66 -2.88
N PRO A 165 -18.35 9.75 -2.50
CA PRO A 165 -17.53 9.90 -1.29
C PRO A 165 -16.62 11.13 -1.39
N VAL A 166 -15.97 11.48 -0.28
CA VAL A 166 -14.75 12.30 -0.31
C VAL A 166 -13.56 11.34 -0.33
N TRP A 167 -12.53 11.64 -1.12
CA TRP A 167 -11.31 10.85 -1.20
C TRP A 167 -10.07 11.69 -0.90
N MET A 168 -9.02 11.04 -0.42
CA MET A 168 -7.67 11.58 -0.25
C MET A 168 -6.68 10.49 -0.66
N GLU A 169 -5.64 10.86 -1.37
CA GLU A 169 -4.62 9.98 -1.94
C GLU A 169 -3.38 10.87 -2.25
N ASN A 170 -2.18 10.28 -2.26
CA ASN A 170 -0.87 10.93 -2.31
C ASN A 170 -0.21 11.00 -3.71
N CYS A 171 -0.47 10.06 -4.63
CA CYS A 171 0.26 9.90 -5.89
C CYS A 171 -0.59 9.85 -7.17
N THR A 172 -1.84 9.40 -7.11
CA THR A 172 -2.76 9.19 -8.24
C THR A 172 -3.87 10.25 -8.27
N ASP A 173 -4.05 10.92 -9.41
CA ASP A 173 -5.16 11.86 -9.62
C ASP A 173 -6.51 11.13 -9.80
N ILE A 174 -7.10 10.70 -8.69
CA ILE A 174 -8.37 9.97 -8.67
C ILE A 174 -9.54 10.89 -9.05
N THR A 175 -10.32 10.45 -10.04
CA THR A 175 -11.52 11.14 -10.51
C THR A 175 -12.81 10.39 -10.14
N LYS A 176 -13.96 11.00 -10.46
CA LYS A 176 -15.28 10.36 -10.30
C LYS A 176 -15.49 9.12 -11.18
N SER A 177 -14.70 8.96 -12.25
CA SER A 177 -14.78 7.83 -13.19
C SER A 177 -14.27 6.53 -12.56
N ASP A 178 -13.30 6.66 -11.67
CA ASP A 178 -12.50 5.55 -11.12
C ASP A 178 -13.19 4.93 -9.89
N LEU A 179 -14.05 5.73 -9.26
CA LEU A 179 -14.92 5.36 -8.16
C LEU A 179 -16.05 4.41 -8.59
N ASN A 180 -15.87 3.13 -8.27
CA ASN A 180 -16.86 2.07 -8.48
C ASN A 180 -17.69 1.83 -7.22
N PHE A 181 -18.92 1.31 -7.37
CA PHE A 181 -19.74 0.94 -6.22
C PHE A 181 -20.64 -0.28 -6.44
N THR A 182 -21.01 -0.93 -5.34
CA THR A 182 -22.01 -2.00 -5.29
C THR A 182 -23.06 -1.73 -4.22
N ASP A 183 -24.33 -1.95 -4.54
CA ASP A 183 -25.47 -1.69 -3.66
C ASP A 183 -26.11 -2.96 -3.11
N LEU A 184 -26.40 -2.96 -1.80
CA LEU A 184 -27.26 -3.94 -1.14
C LEU A 184 -28.49 -3.25 -0.55
N TYR A 185 -29.65 -3.43 -1.17
CA TYR A 185 -30.93 -2.94 -0.65
C TYR A 185 -31.43 -3.80 0.53
N THR A 186 -32.06 -3.16 1.52
CA THR A 186 -32.76 -3.81 2.62
C THR A 186 -34.05 -3.06 2.90
N ASN A 187 -35.19 -3.75 2.79
CA ASN A 187 -36.49 -3.22 3.19
C ASN A 187 -36.60 -3.14 4.72
N LEU A 188 -37.23 -2.10 5.25
CA LEU A 188 -37.40 -1.88 6.68
C LEU A 188 -38.89 -1.72 7.05
N PRO A 189 -39.29 -1.99 8.32
CA PRO A 189 -40.61 -1.64 8.81
C PRO A 189 -40.94 -0.14 8.59
N CYS A 190 -42.18 0.18 8.20
CA CYS A 190 -42.60 1.56 7.95
C CYS A 190 -42.64 2.46 9.22
N THR A 191 -42.36 1.88 10.38
CA THR A 191 -42.22 2.53 11.70
C THR A 191 -40.77 2.77 12.10
N THR A 192 -39.78 2.28 11.33
CA THR A 192 -38.37 2.48 11.63
C THR A 192 -38.01 3.96 11.55
N GLN A 193 -37.28 4.44 12.56
CA GLN A 193 -36.71 5.78 12.61
C GLN A 193 -35.20 5.70 12.75
N VAL A 194 -34.49 6.61 12.08
CA VAL A 194 -33.06 6.87 12.28
C VAL A 194 -32.89 8.38 12.39
N ASN A 195 -32.24 8.86 13.45
CA ASN A 195 -32.07 10.29 13.72
C ASN A 195 -33.40 11.09 13.63
N ASN A 196 -34.47 10.53 14.20
CA ASN A 196 -35.86 11.04 14.18
C ASN A 196 -36.54 11.12 12.78
N ILE A 197 -35.92 10.58 11.73
CA ILE A 197 -36.48 10.52 10.38
C ILE A 197 -37.09 9.13 10.15
N TYR A 198 -38.35 9.06 9.72
CA TYR A 198 -39.00 7.80 9.31
C TYR A 198 -38.42 7.29 7.99
N VAL A 199 -38.00 6.02 7.98
CA VAL A 199 -37.39 5.36 6.82
C VAL A 199 -38.12 4.08 6.48
N THR A 200 -38.20 3.75 5.19
CA THR A 200 -38.87 2.53 4.66
C THR A 200 -37.89 1.48 4.16
N GLY A 201 -36.62 1.86 3.99
CA GLY A 201 -35.56 0.99 3.53
C GLY A 201 -34.20 1.65 3.69
N LYS A 202 -33.15 0.88 3.41
CA LYS A 202 -31.79 1.39 3.27
C LYS A 202 -31.08 0.71 2.11
N VAL A 203 -30.10 1.39 1.53
CA VAL A 203 -29.09 0.81 0.65
C VAL A 203 -27.76 0.91 1.35
N ALA A 204 -27.10 -0.22 1.58
CA ALA A 204 -25.69 -0.25 1.94
C ALA A 204 -24.87 -0.20 0.65
N ARG A 205 -24.28 0.96 0.35
CA ARG A 205 -23.40 1.17 -0.80
C ARG A 205 -21.96 0.98 -0.37
N ARG A 206 -21.26 0.02 -0.98
CA ARG A 206 -19.80 -0.10 -0.86
C ARG A 206 -19.17 0.65 -2.02
N TRP A 207 -18.25 1.56 -1.73
CA TRP A 207 -17.40 2.20 -2.74
C TRP A 207 -16.03 1.53 -2.76
N THR A 208 -15.42 1.50 -3.94
CA THR A 208 -14.08 0.97 -4.21
C THR A 208 -13.40 1.85 -5.26
N VAL A 209 -12.12 2.13 -5.05
CA VAL A 209 -11.22 2.74 -6.03
C VAL A 209 -9.82 2.15 -5.88
N SER A 210 -9.02 2.22 -6.93
CA SER A 210 -7.61 1.83 -6.92
C SER A 210 -6.74 3.01 -7.34
N ASP A 211 -5.52 3.05 -6.82
CA ASP A 211 -4.46 3.94 -7.30
C ASP A 211 -3.68 3.27 -8.46
N ASP A 212 -2.72 4.00 -9.04
CA ASP A 212 -1.86 3.49 -10.13
C ASP A 212 -0.83 2.45 -9.65
N ALA A 213 -0.49 2.43 -8.35
CA ALA A 213 0.34 1.40 -7.72
C ALA A 213 -0.40 0.06 -7.48
N GLY A 214 -1.73 0.07 -7.58
CA GLY A 214 -2.61 -1.08 -7.40
C GLY A 214 -3.12 -1.30 -5.96
N ASN A 215 -2.89 -0.37 -5.03
CA ASN A 215 -3.55 -0.41 -3.72
C ASN A 215 -5.03 -0.04 -3.87
N VAL A 216 -5.86 -0.45 -2.89
CA VAL A 216 -7.33 -0.42 -3.04
C VAL A 216 -8.00 0.26 -1.85
N GLY A 217 -8.59 1.43 -2.10
CA GLY A 217 -9.42 2.16 -1.16
C GLY A 217 -10.85 1.64 -1.14
N THR A 218 -11.43 1.44 0.06
CA THR A 218 -12.86 1.07 0.19
C THR A 218 -13.54 1.76 1.37
N CYS A 219 -14.86 1.91 1.27
CA CYS A 219 -15.70 2.35 2.39
C CYS A 219 -17.12 1.77 2.27
N GLN A 220 -17.95 2.01 3.28
CA GLN A 220 -19.39 1.73 3.24
C GLN A 220 -20.20 2.97 3.63
N GLN A 221 -21.19 3.30 2.81
CA GLN A 221 -22.17 4.36 3.00
C GLN A 221 -23.56 3.75 3.23
N THR A 222 -24.34 4.29 4.17
CA THR A 222 -25.77 3.96 4.27
C THR A 222 -26.63 5.06 3.65
N ILE A 223 -27.40 4.71 2.62
CA ILE A 223 -28.38 5.58 2.00
C ILE A 223 -29.75 5.18 2.57
N TRP A 224 -30.30 6.02 3.44
CA TRP A 224 -31.59 5.83 4.09
C TRP A 224 -32.72 6.35 3.20
N LEU A 225 -33.72 5.49 2.93
CA LEU A 225 -34.88 5.86 2.12
C LEU A 225 -35.98 6.44 3.01
N LYS A 226 -36.08 7.76 3.02
CA LYS A 226 -37.11 8.54 3.73
C LYS A 226 -38.50 8.11 3.29
N ARG A 227 -39.40 8.01 4.27
CA ARG A 227 -40.84 7.89 4.04
C ARG A 227 -41.40 9.26 3.64
N ALA A 228 -42.05 9.35 2.48
CA ALA A 228 -42.82 10.53 2.12
C ALA A 228 -44.06 10.69 3.02
N THR A 229 -44.41 11.94 3.31
CA THR A 229 -45.55 12.37 4.13
C THR A 229 -46.50 13.22 3.30
N ILE A 230 -47.70 13.53 3.83
CA ILE A 230 -48.64 14.42 3.13
C ILE A 230 -48.10 15.85 2.96
N ALA A 231 -47.14 16.27 3.79
CA ALA A 231 -46.48 17.58 3.67
C ALA A 231 -45.46 17.63 2.50
N ASP A 232 -45.02 16.48 2.00
CA ASP A 232 -44.15 16.38 0.82
C ASP A 232 -44.95 16.38 -0.50
N VAL A 233 -46.29 16.40 -0.45
CA VAL A 233 -47.18 16.40 -1.62
C VAL A 233 -47.52 17.84 -2.02
N VAL A 234 -47.01 18.27 -3.17
CA VAL A 234 -47.41 19.51 -3.83
C VAL A 234 -48.58 19.22 -4.77
N PHE A 235 -49.75 19.77 -4.47
CA PHE A 235 -50.90 19.72 -5.38
C PHE A 235 -50.69 20.68 -6.56
N PRO A 236 -51.19 20.35 -7.77
CA PRO A 236 -51.22 21.31 -8.87
C PRO A 236 -52.06 22.54 -8.48
N GLY A 237 -51.81 23.67 -9.14
CA GLY A 237 -52.70 24.83 -9.04
C GLY A 237 -54.11 24.49 -9.53
N ASP A 238 -55.11 25.24 -9.06
CA ASP A 238 -56.49 24.92 -9.43
C ASP A 238 -56.77 25.18 -10.92
N HIS A 239 -57.69 24.40 -11.48
CA HIS A 239 -58.08 24.43 -12.88
C HIS A 239 -59.59 24.67 -13.07
N ASP A 240 -60.33 24.98 -12.00
CA ASP A 240 -61.78 25.22 -11.99
C ASP A 240 -62.16 26.70 -12.23
N GLY A 241 -61.66 27.26 -13.33
CA GLY A 241 -61.83 28.68 -13.71
C GLY A 241 -63.25 29.17 -13.95
#